data_AF-A0A531KR28-F1
#
_entry.id   AF-A0A531KR28-F1
#
_cell.length_a   1.000
_cell.length_b   1.000
_cell.length_c   1.000
_cell.angle_alpha   90.00
_cell.angle_beta   90.00
_cell.angle_gamma   90.00
#
_symmetry.space_group_name_H-M   'P 1'
#
loop_
_entity.id
_entity.type
_entity.pdbx_description
1 polymer ?
#
loop_
_entity_poly.entity_id
_entity_poly.type
_entity_poly.pdbx_seq_one_letter_code
_entity_poly.pdbx_strand_id
1 'polypeptide(L)'
;MVGTAFKKLRRDLAFRHGRRLRQFNYWLLARLAMTMIWLLRLLPVDSALNFADRAARRIGPWVGRHNVAIANLRKAYPEKSHKEIQAIASDMWGNMARLAAEYIFL
;
A
#
# COMPACT_ATOMS: atom_id res chain seq x y z
N MET A 1 31.92 7.56 37.17
CA MET A 1 31.26 6.26 36.87
C MET A 1 29.72 6.32 36.82
N VAL A 2 29.06 7.25 37.53
CA VAL A 2 27.58 7.33 37.56
C VAL A 2 26.94 7.84 36.25
N GLY A 3 27.57 8.78 35.55
CA GLY A 3 27.03 9.36 34.31
C GLY A 3 26.95 8.40 33.12
N THR A 4 27.84 7.40 33.06
CA THR A 4 27.83 6.36 32.01
C THR A 4 26.72 5.32 32.24
N ALA A 5 26.45 4.96 33.50
CA ALA A 5 25.34 4.08 33.86
C ALA A 5 23.98 4.72 33.51
N PHE A 6 23.81 6.01 33.78
CA PHE A 6 22.58 6.75 33.47
C PHE A 6 22.35 6.89 31.95
N LYS A 7 23.40 7.19 31.17
CA LYS A 7 23.34 7.18 29.69
C LYS A 7 22.98 5.81 29.12
N LYS A 8 23.53 4.73 29.67
CA LYS A 8 23.24 3.35 29.26
C LYS A 8 21.78 2.98 29.54
N LEU A 9 21.29 3.25 30.75
CA LEU A 9 19.90 3.02 31.14
C LEU A 9 18.92 3.77 30.22
N ARG A 10 19.18 5.05 29.93
CA ARG A 10 18.35 5.86 29.02
C ARG A 10 18.33 5.29 27.60
N ARG A 11 19.47 4.84 27.09
CA ARG A 11 19.58 4.20 25.76
C ARG A 11 18.84 2.87 25.70
N ASP A 12 18.96 2.05 26.73
CA ASP A 12 18.32 0.74 26.80
C ASP A 12 16.79 0.87 26.93
N LEU A 13 16.30 1.85 27.69
CA LEU A 13 14.88 2.20 27.74
C LEU A 13 14.39 2.74 26.39
N ALA A 14 15.10 3.68 25.77
CA ALA A 14 14.75 4.19 24.44
C ALA A 14 14.71 3.08 23.38
N PHE A 15 15.63 2.12 23.44
CA PHE A 15 15.66 0.95 22.57
C PHE A 15 14.48 0.00 22.82
N ARG A 16 14.13 -0.27 24.08
CA ARG A 16 12.96 -1.09 24.46
C ARG A 16 11.65 -0.43 23.99
N HIS A 17 11.47 0.86 24.24
CA HIS A 17 10.30 1.60 23.78
C HIS A 17 10.23 1.68 22.26
N GLY A 18 11.37 1.91 21.58
CA GLY A 18 11.44 1.91 20.12
C GLY A 18 11.06 0.57 19.49
N ARG A 19 11.46 -0.56 20.11
CA ARG A 19 11.03 -1.90 19.66
C ARG A 19 9.53 -2.11 19.86
N ARG A 20 8.98 -1.73 21.01
CA ARG A 20 7.54 -1.83 21.28
C ARG A 20 6.70 -0.99 20.32
N LEU A 21 7.13 0.23 19.99
CA LEU A 21 6.47 1.08 19.01
C LEU A 21 6.47 0.46 17.61
N ARG A 22 7.60 -0.11 17.16
CA ARG A 22 7.66 -0.83 15.88
C ARG A 22 6.75 -2.05 15.86
N GLN A 23 6.74 -2.82 16.94
CA GLN A 23 5.89 -4.00 17.05
C GLN A 23 4.41 -3.64 17.07
N PHE A 24 4.04 -2.57 17.77
CA PHE A 24 2.69 -2.02 17.73
C PHE A 24 2.31 -1.53 16.33
N ASN A 25 3.21 -0.85 15.62
CA ASN A 25 2.99 -0.45 14.22
C ASN A 25 2.73 -1.66 13.32
N TYR A 26 3.56 -2.70 13.38
CA TYR A 26 3.35 -3.91 12.59
C TYR A 26 2.05 -4.64 12.96
N TRP A 27 1.74 -4.71 14.26
CA TRP A 27 0.47 -5.27 14.73
C TRP A 27 -0.72 -4.49 14.18
N LEU A 28 -0.67 -3.16 14.21
CA LEU A 28 -1.72 -2.30 13.70
C LEU A 28 -1.89 -2.45 12.18
N LEU A 29 -0.79 -2.42 11.42
CA LEU A 29 -0.81 -2.64 9.97
C LEU A 29 -1.39 -4.02 9.62
N ALA A 30 -0.97 -5.08 10.33
CA ALA A 30 -1.51 -6.41 10.15
C ALA A 30 -3.01 -6.48 10.47
N ARG A 31 -3.44 -5.84 11.57
CA ARG A 31 -4.85 -5.79 11.96
C ARG A 31 -5.70 -5.05 10.93
N LEU A 32 -5.21 -3.93 10.40
CA LEU A 32 -5.88 -3.19 9.33
C LEU A 32 -5.97 -4.02 8.04
N ALA A 33 -4.88 -4.66 7.62
CA ALA A 33 -4.86 -5.52 6.43
C ALA A 33 -5.83 -6.70 6.56
N MET A 34 -5.80 -7.42 7.69
CA MET A 34 -6.72 -8.53 7.96
C MET A 34 -8.19 -8.07 7.97
N THR A 35 -8.46 -6.91 8.58
CA THR A 35 -9.83 -6.37 8.62
C THR A 35 -10.31 -6.01 7.22
N MET A 36 -9.46 -5.39 6.39
CA MET A 36 -9.80 -5.06 5.00
C MET A 36 -10.10 -6.32 4.17
N ILE A 37 -9.26 -7.35 4.29
CA ILE A 37 -9.47 -8.65 3.61
C ILE A 37 -10.79 -9.28 4.08
N TRP A 38 -11.04 -9.28 5.39
CA TRP A 38 -12.28 -9.82 5.96
C TRP A 38 -13.52 -9.08 5.44
N LEU A 39 -13.49 -7.74 5.41
CA LEU A 39 -14.58 -6.93 4.86
C LEU A 39 -14.82 -7.20 3.38
N LEU A 40 -13.76 -7.35 2.58
CA LEU A 40 -13.90 -7.69 1.16
C LEU A 40 -14.60 -9.05 0.97
N ARG A 41 -14.28 -10.05 1.81
CA ARG A 41 -14.90 -11.39 1.77
C ARG A 41 -16.38 -11.41 2.13
N LEU A 42 -16.91 -10.36 2.77
CA LEU A 42 -18.35 -10.24 3.05
C LEU A 42 -19.17 -9.81 1.82
N LEU A 43 -18.52 -9.27 0.79
CA LEU A 43 -19.19 -8.81 -0.42
C LEU A 43 -19.29 -9.95 -1.45
N PRO A 44 -20.30 -9.93 -2.34
CA PRO A 44 -20.28 -10.74 -3.54
C PRO A 44 -19.00 -10.47 -4.35
N VAL A 45 -18.43 -11.51 -4.97
CA VAL A 45 -17.13 -11.45 -5.67
C VAL A 45 -17.07 -10.27 -6.63
N ASP A 46 -18.04 -10.14 -7.55
CA ASP A 46 -18.07 -9.04 -8.52
C ASP A 46 -18.10 -7.65 -7.85
N SER A 47 -18.81 -7.53 -6.73
CA SER A 47 -18.89 -6.28 -5.98
C SER A 47 -17.55 -5.94 -5.33
N ALA A 48 -16.86 -6.94 -4.76
CA ALA A 48 -15.54 -6.75 -4.18
C ALA A 48 -14.50 -6.35 -5.24
N LEU A 49 -14.49 -7.02 -6.40
CA LEU A 49 -13.58 -6.70 -7.51
C LEU A 49 -13.84 -5.28 -8.05
N ASN A 50 -15.10 -4.92 -8.25
CA ASN A 50 -15.47 -3.57 -8.71
C ASN A 50 -15.14 -2.49 -7.68
N PHE A 51 -15.24 -2.79 -6.38
CA PHE A 51 -14.82 -1.88 -5.33
C PHE A 51 -13.29 -1.70 -5.33
N ALA A 52 -12.52 -2.78 -5.38
CA ALA A 52 -11.07 -2.75 -5.42
C ALA A 52 -10.55 -1.95 -6.63
N ASP A 53 -11.14 -2.16 -7.80
CA ASP A 53 -10.85 -1.42 -9.03
C ASP A 53 -11.02 0.10 -8.86
N ARG A 54 -12.20 0.53 -8.40
CA ARG A 54 -12.51 1.97 -8.20
C ARG A 54 -11.63 2.60 -7.14
N ALA A 55 -11.38 1.89 -6.04
CA ALA A 55 -10.51 2.35 -4.97
C ALA A 55 -9.08 2.55 -5.48
N ALA A 56 -8.54 1.59 -6.24
CA ALA A 56 -7.20 1.65 -6.78
C ALA A 56 -7.04 2.73 -7.85
N ARG A 57 -8.02 2.93 -8.73
CA ARG A 57 -8.02 4.03 -9.70
C ARG A 57 -7.98 5.41 -9.03
N ARG A 58 -8.59 5.54 -7.84
CA ARG A 58 -8.64 6.79 -7.08
C ARG A 58 -7.38 7.03 -6.23
N ILE A 59 -6.87 5.98 -5.58
CA ILE A 59 -5.72 6.08 -4.66
C ILE A 59 -4.38 5.96 -5.41
N GLY A 60 -4.34 5.10 -6.43
CA GLY A 60 -3.15 4.78 -7.22
C GLY A 60 -2.36 6.00 -7.69
N PRO A 61 -3.00 7.04 -8.26
CA PRO A 61 -2.31 8.26 -8.69
C PRO A 61 -1.53 8.99 -7.59
N TRP A 62 -1.90 8.82 -6.32
CA TRP A 62 -1.22 9.44 -5.18
C TRP A 62 -0.06 8.58 -4.64
N VAL A 63 0.06 7.34 -5.09
CA VAL A 63 1.17 6.45 -4.72
C VAL A 63 2.37 6.81 -5.58
N GLY A 64 3.55 7.02 -4.98
CA GLY A 64 4.75 7.43 -5.71
C GLY A 64 5.16 6.51 -6.88
N ARG A 65 4.72 5.24 -6.87
CA ARG A 65 4.91 4.29 -7.98
C ARG A 65 4.11 4.64 -9.24
N HIS A 66 3.06 5.44 -9.14
CA HIS A 66 2.36 5.94 -10.31
C HIS A 66 3.26 6.78 -11.22
N ASN A 67 4.12 7.63 -10.65
CA ASN A 67 5.07 8.42 -11.44
C ASN A 67 6.08 7.54 -12.19
N VAL A 68 6.48 6.41 -11.59
CA VAL A 68 7.33 5.42 -12.26
C VAL A 68 6.59 4.78 -13.43
N ALA A 69 5.32 4.42 -13.25
CA ALA A 69 4.49 3.89 -14.34
C ALA A 69 4.34 4.89 -15.48
N ILE A 70 4.05 6.16 -15.19
CA ILE A 70 3.96 7.23 -16.19
C ILE A 70 5.28 7.41 -16.94
N ALA A 71 6.41 7.43 -16.24
CA ALA A 71 7.73 7.56 -16.86
C ALA A 71 8.04 6.40 -17.81
N ASN A 72 7.69 5.17 -17.42
CA ASN A 72 7.87 3.99 -18.26
C ASN A 72 6.94 4.02 -19.48
N LEU A 73 5.66 4.37 -19.30
CA LEU A 73 4.70 4.47 -20.40
C LEU A 73 5.10 5.52 -21.43
N ARG A 74 5.66 6.66 -21.01
CA ARG A 74 6.18 7.69 -21.93
C ARG A 74 7.36 7.19 -22.78
N LYS A 75 8.17 6.29 -22.25
CA LYS A 75 9.29 5.67 -22.99
C LYS A 75 8.80 4.56 -23.92
N ALA A 76 7.82 3.78 -23.47
CA ALA A 76 7.28 2.66 -24.24
C ALA A 76 6.34 3.10 -25.37
N TYR A 77 5.59 4.19 -25.17
CA TYR A 77 4.61 4.74 -26.11
C TYR A 77 4.83 6.24 -26.34
N PRO A 78 5.96 6.62 -26.97
CA PRO A 78 6.31 8.03 -27.18
C PRO A 78 5.30 8.79 -28.05
N GLU A 79 4.53 8.09 -28.89
CA GLU A 79 3.49 8.63 -29.77
C GLU A 79 2.19 8.97 -29.05
N LYS A 80 1.98 8.46 -27.82
CA LYS A 80 0.73 8.66 -27.08
C LYS A 80 0.69 10.00 -26.37
N SER A 81 -0.49 10.60 -26.37
CA SER A 81 -0.74 11.84 -25.63
C SER A 81 -0.64 11.61 -24.11
N HIS A 82 -0.44 12.70 -23.37
CA HIS A 82 -0.41 12.62 -21.90
C HIS A 82 -1.70 12.04 -21.32
N LYS A 83 -2.86 12.36 -21.92
CA LYS A 83 -4.17 11.88 -21.48
C LYS A 83 -4.30 10.36 -21.65
N GLU A 84 -3.83 9.82 -22.77
CA GLU A 84 -3.83 8.37 -23.01
C GLU A 84 -2.90 7.65 -22.04
N ILE A 85 -1.71 8.20 -21.78
CA ILE A 85 -0.79 7.62 -20.80
C ILE A 85 -1.40 7.58 -19.40
N GLN A 86 -2.10 8.65 -19.00
CA GLN A 86 -2.81 8.69 -17.71
C GLN A 86 -3.95 7.68 -17.64
N ALA A 87 -4.70 7.52 -18.73
CA ALA A 87 -5.77 6.52 -18.82
C ALA A 87 -5.19 5.10 -18.66
N ILE A 88 -4.14 4.76 -19.41
CA ILE A 88 -3.45 3.46 -19.32
C ILE A 88 -2.93 3.22 -17.90
N ALA A 89 -2.31 4.22 -17.27
CA ALA A 89 -1.82 4.10 -15.91
C ALA A 89 -2.95 3.92 -14.87
N SER A 90 -4.11 4.56 -15.08
CA SER A 90 -5.31 4.34 -14.25
C SER A 90 -5.87 2.94 -14.43
N ASP A 91 -5.96 2.45 -15.67
CA ASP A 91 -6.42 1.10 -15.99
C ASP A 91 -5.51 0.03 -15.37
N MET A 92 -4.20 0.23 -15.43
CA MET A 92 -3.22 -0.63 -14.78
C MET A 92 -3.51 -0.75 -13.28
N TRP A 93 -3.78 0.35 -12.58
CA TRP A 93 -4.13 0.32 -11.15
C TRP A 93 -5.41 -0.48 -10.87
N GLY A 94 -6.45 -0.28 -11.67
CA GLY A 94 -7.70 -1.04 -11.56
C GLY A 94 -7.48 -2.53 -11.73
N ASN A 95 -6.76 -2.92 -12.79
CA ASN A 95 -6.46 -4.32 -13.10
C ASN A 95 -5.61 -4.99 -12.02
N MET A 96 -4.56 -4.31 -11.52
CA MET A 96 -3.73 -4.85 -10.43
C MET A 96 -4.53 -5.10 -9.16
N ALA A 97 -5.47 -4.21 -8.84
CA ALA A 97 -6.30 -4.36 -7.65
C ALA A 97 -7.37 -5.44 -7.79
N ARG A 98 -7.96 -5.60 -8.97
CA ARG A 98 -8.84 -6.74 -9.27
C ARG A 98 -8.10 -8.05 -9.11
N LEU A 99 -6.92 -8.18 -9.74
CA LEU A 99 -6.10 -9.38 -9.63
C LEU A 99 -5.77 -9.70 -8.16
N ALA A 100 -5.33 -8.71 -7.37
CA ALA A 100 -5.06 -8.91 -5.95
C ALA A 100 -6.30 -9.33 -5.15
N ALA A 101 -7.48 -8.77 -5.50
CA ALA A 101 -8.74 -9.12 -4.86
C ALA A 101 -9.22 -10.52 -5.28
N GLU A 102 -8.99 -10.97 -6.52
CA GLU A 102 -9.28 -12.34 -6.96
C GLU A 102 -8.58 -13.37 -6.06
N TYR A 103 -7.29 -13.15 -5.75
CA TYR A 103 -6.55 -14.01 -4.81
C TYR A 103 -7.12 -14.07 -3.40
N ILE A 104 -7.95 -13.11 -2.98
CA ILE A 104 -8.62 -13.16 -1.67
C ILE A 104 -9.76 -14.20 -1.68
N PHE A 105 -10.33 -14.50 -2.85
CA PHE A 105 -11.48 -15.41 -3.03
C PHE A 105 -11.11 -16.79 -3.58
N LEU A 106 -9.86 -17.00 -4.02
CA LEU A 106 -9.29 -18.32 -4.30
C LEU A 106 -9.06 -19.09 -2.99
#